data_AF-A0A6N9BRT8-F1
#
_entry.id   AF-A0A6N9BRT8-F1
#
_cell.length_a   1.000
_cell.length_b   1.000
_cell.length_c   1.000
_cell.angle_alpha   90.00
_cell.angle_beta   90.00
_cell.angle_gamma   90.00
#
_symmetry.space_group_name_H-M   'P 1'
#
loop_
_entity.id
_entity.type
_entity.pdbx_description
1 polymer ?
#
loop_
_entity_poly.entity_id
_entity_poly.type
_entity_poly.pdbx_seq_one_letter_code
_entity_poly.pdbx_strand_id
1 'polypeptide(L)'
;MVVEALVLRVEQGVHEVLRHPVEGHGDEPPYAKLRHEGPVAGEDPHRRLGAEIEVALRSRNLRVQIEITASQCENRPTDTGHAEPDNGPQDRSAAPRHGRPTPRPQRTGPSQGDTAVRHRWNKSDSLVGLDIGSTSVKLLELSKHDGRHRVEAFGVEPLPPNAVVDRNISDLDSVGEAIRQLVARTAPRARRAATALPDSAAITRIVEMDASLSDEAMQSRITAEAGRHIPFPLEEVAMDFEVQNLSERNPEQVEVLLAVCRRDEVERREGAMRLGGLRPHVVEMEAQAIQRAAVHAGPTTGGAGRPASLSVLDIGAGVTRLHAFDGARQPQVQEQHFGGNRLTAELRRRYAMSDAEAFAALRRRELPPDAEEAVLQGFRVALVAEAARAMRLFHASTDRPVGNVLLAGGAAALPGLADLLGDALAAPTGVADPCAGMTLAPRVDGQALAACAPALLTACGLALRAFDR
;
A
#
# COMPACT_ATOMS: atom_id res chain seq x y z
N MET A 1 25.81 -19.69 14.87
CA MET A 1 25.00 -20.31 13.82
C MET A 1 25.96 -21.00 12.87
N VAL A 2 25.82 -22.32 12.72
CA VAL A 2 26.49 -23.08 11.66
C VAL A 2 25.41 -23.34 10.62
N VAL A 3 25.61 -22.87 9.39
CA VAL A 3 24.70 -23.17 8.28
C VAL A 3 25.20 -24.46 7.64
N GLU A 4 24.53 -25.58 7.92
CA GLU A 4 24.97 -26.90 7.43
C GLU A 4 24.55 -27.18 5.97
N ALA A 5 23.45 -26.58 5.51
CA ALA A 5 22.98 -26.72 4.14
C ALA A 5 22.10 -25.54 3.71
N LEU A 6 22.14 -25.21 2.42
CA LEU A 6 21.20 -24.31 1.78
C LEU A 6 20.44 -25.09 0.69
N VAL A 7 19.11 -25.05 0.72
CA VAL A 7 18.26 -25.76 -0.24
C VAL A 7 17.56 -24.74 -1.12
N LEU A 8 17.83 -24.80 -2.44
CA LEU A 8 17.08 -24.05 -3.45
C LEU A 8 16.00 -24.95 -4.03
N ARG A 9 14.74 -24.49 -4.05
CA ARG A 9 13.67 -25.11 -4.82
C ARG A 9 13.26 -24.17 -5.95
N VAL A 10 13.37 -24.63 -7.19
CA VAL A 10 12.78 -23.98 -8.36
C VAL A 10 11.52 -24.78 -8.73
N GLU A 11 10.40 -24.09 -9.00
CA GLU A 11 9.05 -24.66 -9.14
C GLU A 11 8.91 -25.80 -10.18
N GLN A 12 9.93 -26.09 -10.99
CA GLN A 12 9.93 -27.17 -11.98
C GLN A 12 11.18 -28.06 -11.96
N GLY A 13 11.57 -28.57 -10.78
CA GLY A 13 12.21 -29.90 -10.72
C GLY A 13 13.73 -29.98 -10.59
N VAL A 14 14.44 -28.92 -10.18
CA VAL A 14 15.83 -29.07 -9.70
C VAL A 14 15.82 -29.10 -8.18
N HIS A 15 16.04 -30.29 -7.61
CA HIS A 15 16.34 -30.48 -6.19
C HIS A 15 17.84 -30.69 -6.03
N GLU A 16 18.58 -29.65 -5.64
CA GLU A 16 19.99 -29.82 -5.31
C GLU A 16 20.30 -29.18 -3.96
N VAL A 17 20.93 -29.97 -3.08
CA VAL A 17 21.33 -29.54 -1.74
C VAL A 17 22.80 -29.15 -1.83
N LEU A 18 23.09 -27.86 -1.79
CA LEU A 18 24.46 -27.37 -1.73
C LEU A 18 24.93 -27.44 -0.28
N ARG A 19 25.76 -28.44 0.03
CA ARG A 19 26.45 -28.56 1.32
C ARG A 19 27.80 -27.85 1.21
N HIS A 20 27.91 -26.66 1.78
CA HIS A 20 29.19 -25.98 1.91
C HIS A 20 29.33 -25.49 3.35
N PRO A 21 30.29 -26.02 4.13
CA PRO A 21 30.53 -25.52 5.48
C PRO A 21 31.07 -24.09 5.38
N VAL A 22 30.40 -23.14 6.04
CA VAL A 22 30.87 -21.76 6.17
C VAL A 22 31.81 -21.72 7.39
N GLU A 23 33.09 -22.00 7.19
CA GLU A 23 34.10 -21.90 8.25
C GLU A 23 34.67 -20.48 8.30
N GLY A 24 34.55 -19.82 9.45
CA GLY A 24 35.21 -18.53 9.70
C GLY A 24 36.58 -18.75 10.33
N HIS A 25 37.62 -18.13 9.79
CA HIS A 25 38.93 -18.03 10.42
C HIS A 25 39.20 -16.58 10.82
N GLY A 26 39.33 -16.31 12.12
CA GLY A 26 39.67 -14.99 12.66
C GLY A 26 38.45 -14.08 12.94
N ASP A 27 38.70 -12.77 13.03
CA ASP A 27 37.71 -11.72 13.35
C ASP A 27 36.80 -11.32 12.16
N GLU A 28 36.92 -12.00 11.01
CA GLU A 28 36.05 -11.76 9.87
C GLU A 28 34.72 -12.55 9.97
N PRO A 29 33.58 -11.93 9.64
CA PRO A 29 32.29 -12.60 9.64
C PRO A 29 32.28 -13.76 8.63
N PRO A 30 31.71 -14.93 8.97
CA PRO A 30 31.64 -16.07 8.05
C PRO A 30 30.90 -15.68 6.76
N TYR A 31 31.56 -15.92 5.61
CA TYR A 31 31.07 -15.59 4.27
C TYR A 31 31.26 -16.77 3.32
N ALA A 32 30.23 -17.10 2.55
CA ALA A 32 30.30 -18.11 1.50
C ALA A 32 29.57 -17.62 0.23
N LYS A 33 30.18 -17.91 -0.92
CA LYS A 33 29.66 -17.59 -2.24
C LYS A 33 29.54 -18.87 -3.06
N LEU A 34 28.31 -19.21 -3.43
CA LEU A 34 27.98 -20.43 -4.16
C LEU A 34 27.47 -20.07 -5.56
N ARG A 35 27.99 -20.75 -6.57
CA ARG A 35 27.51 -20.64 -7.95
C ARG A 35 26.98 -21.99 -8.39
N HIS A 36 25.77 -21.99 -8.95
CA HIS A 36 25.16 -23.18 -9.53
C HIS A 36 24.55 -22.84 -10.89
N GLU A 37 24.78 -23.70 -11.88
CA GLU A 37 24.17 -23.59 -13.21
C GLU A 37 23.48 -24.90 -13.56
N GLY A 38 22.18 -24.83 -13.84
CA GLY A 38 21.33 -25.99 -14.12
C GLY A 38 20.49 -25.84 -15.39
N PRO A 39 20.10 -26.96 -16.02
CA PRO A 39 19.14 -26.94 -17.12
C PRO A 39 17.75 -26.54 -16.63
N VAL A 40 17.00 -25.80 -17.45
CA VAL A 40 15.60 -25.46 -17.16
C VAL A 40 14.70 -26.59 -17.69
N ALA A 41 14.00 -27.31 -16.81
CA ALA A 41 13.01 -28.27 -17.26
C ALA A 41 11.80 -27.53 -17.84
N GLY A 42 11.35 -27.91 -19.03
CA GLY A 42 10.02 -27.56 -19.53
C GLY A 42 9.95 -26.94 -20.92
N GLU A 43 10.88 -26.07 -21.37
CA GLU A 43 10.60 -25.30 -22.61
C GLU A 43 11.77 -24.99 -23.57
N ASP A 44 13.04 -25.28 -23.27
CA ASP A 44 14.14 -25.14 -24.24
C ASP A 44 15.43 -25.82 -23.73
N PRO A 45 15.99 -26.84 -24.40
CA PRO A 45 17.23 -27.50 -23.95
C PRO A 45 18.47 -26.59 -23.99
N HIS A 46 18.40 -25.43 -24.64
CA HIS A 46 19.50 -24.45 -24.73
C HIS A 46 19.44 -23.33 -23.67
N ARG A 47 18.41 -23.34 -22.82
CA ARG A 47 18.24 -22.34 -21.76
C ARG A 47 18.85 -22.85 -20.47
N ARG A 48 19.76 -22.06 -19.88
CA ARG A 48 20.34 -22.35 -18.56
C ARG A 48 19.93 -21.29 -17.54
N LEU A 49 19.72 -21.74 -16.30
CA LEU A 49 19.56 -20.87 -15.14
C LEU A 49 20.87 -20.89 -14.35
N GLY A 50 21.48 -19.72 -14.20
CA GLY A 50 22.58 -19.49 -13.27
C GLY A 50 22.05 -18.87 -11.99
N ALA A 51 22.35 -19.46 -10.84
CA ALA A 51 22.08 -18.91 -9.53
C ALA A 51 23.40 -18.60 -8.83
N GLU A 52 23.57 -17.35 -8.39
CA GLU A 52 24.64 -16.94 -7.51
C GLU A 52 24.05 -16.64 -6.13
N ILE A 53 24.55 -17.33 -5.12
CA ILE A 53 24.07 -17.21 -3.74
C ILE A 53 25.21 -16.73 -2.86
N GLU A 54 24.97 -15.61 -2.17
CA GLU A 54 25.89 -15.09 -1.17
C GLU A 54 25.25 -15.22 0.22
N VAL A 55 25.97 -15.86 1.13
CA VAL A 55 25.55 -16.06 2.52
C VAL A 55 26.56 -15.37 3.43
N ALA A 56 26.07 -14.46 4.27
CA ALA A 56 26.89 -13.74 5.24
C ALA A 56 26.25 -13.78 6.64
N LEU A 57 27.09 -14.05 7.65
CA LEU A 57 26.71 -14.03 9.06
C LEU A 57 27.33 -12.83 9.77
N ARG A 58 26.51 -11.87 10.20
CA ARG A 58 26.96 -10.79 11.10
C ARG A 58 26.04 -10.71 12.32
N SER A 59 26.64 -10.82 13.51
CA SER A 59 25.99 -10.48 14.79
C SER A 59 24.60 -11.09 14.98
N ARG A 60 24.51 -12.43 14.91
CA ARG A 60 23.27 -13.25 15.02
C ARG A 60 22.24 -13.10 13.89
N ASN A 61 22.49 -12.27 12.88
CA ASN A 61 21.62 -12.14 11.71
C ASN A 61 22.22 -12.88 10.51
N LEU A 62 21.38 -13.71 9.85
CA LEU A 62 21.69 -14.36 8.58
C LEU A 62 21.26 -13.44 7.43
N ARG A 63 22.16 -13.13 6.50
CA ARG A 63 21.80 -12.54 5.20
C ARG A 63 22.04 -13.55 4.10
N VAL A 64 21.01 -13.80 3.29
CA VAL A 64 21.07 -14.60 2.08
C VAL A 64 20.66 -13.70 0.91
N GLN A 65 21.56 -13.54 -0.06
CA GLN A 65 21.27 -12.84 -1.31
C GLN A 65 21.33 -13.85 -2.45
N ILE A 66 20.26 -13.96 -3.23
CA ILE A 66 20.14 -14.88 -4.37
C ILE A 66 19.96 -14.04 -5.62
N GLU A 67 20.86 -14.16 -6.58
CA GLU A 67 20.73 -13.56 -7.90
C GLU A 67 20.52 -14.67 -8.93
N ILE A 68 19.38 -14.61 -9.64
CA ILE A 68 19.01 -15.59 -10.67
C ILE A 68 19.16 -14.92 -12.03
N THR A 69 20.02 -15.51 -12.87
CA THR A 69 20.26 -15.08 -14.24
C THR A 69 19.83 -16.18 -15.20
N ALA A 70 19.09 -15.81 -16.25
CA ALA A 70 18.74 -16.71 -17.34
C ALA A 70 19.55 -16.31 -18.56
N SER A 71 20.31 -17.25 -19.13
CA SER A 71 21.08 -17.05 -20.36
C SER A 71 20.62 -18.03 -21.45
N GLN A 72 20.59 -17.54 -22.69
CA GLN A 72 20.38 -18.36 -23.88
C GLN A 72 21.72 -18.55 -24.58
N CYS A 73 22.09 -19.78 -24.89
CA CYS A 73 23.30 -20.06 -25.67
C CYS A 73 23.07 -19.71 -27.14
N GLU A 74 23.79 -18.72 -27.68
CA GLU A 74 23.85 -18.50 -29.12
C GLU A 74 24.63 -19.66 -29.78
N ASN A 75 23.97 -20.38 -30.70
CA ASN A 75 24.61 -21.42 -31.49
C ASN A 75 25.72 -20.82 -32.36
N ARG A 76 26.99 -21.18 -32.08
CA ARG A 76 28.06 -21.06 -33.08
C ARG A 76 27.73 -22.00 -34.24
N PRO A 77 27.69 -21.53 -35.49
CA PRO A 77 27.48 -22.43 -36.62
C PRO A 77 28.72 -23.32 -36.80
N THR A 78 28.50 -24.63 -36.73
CA THR A 78 29.45 -25.66 -37.13
C THR A 78 29.57 -25.66 -38.66
N ASP A 79 30.79 -25.40 -39.11
CA ASP A 79 31.25 -25.52 -40.48
C ASP A 79 31.01 -26.96 -40.99
N THR A 80 30.06 -27.13 -41.90
CA THR A 80 29.97 -28.32 -42.76
C THR A 80 29.56 -27.88 -44.15
N GLY A 81 30.55 -27.79 -45.04
CA GLY A 81 30.34 -27.56 -46.46
C GLY A 81 29.81 -28.82 -47.15
N HIS A 82 28.83 -28.62 -48.02
CA HIS A 82 28.66 -29.43 -49.23
C HIS A 82 28.11 -28.56 -50.38
N ALA A 83 28.83 -28.65 -51.50
CA ALA A 83 28.55 -28.20 -52.87
C ALA A 83 27.17 -28.71 -53.37
N GLU A 84 26.49 -28.22 -54.41
CA GLU A 84 26.69 -27.40 -55.62
C GLU A 84 25.25 -27.26 -56.23
N PRO A 85 24.97 -26.79 -57.48
CA PRO A 85 25.69 -25.89 -58.38
C PRO A 85 24.81 -24.75 -59.00
N ASP A 86 25.54 -23.73 -59.45
CA ASP A 86 25.47 -23.05 -60.76
C ASP A 86 24.14 -22.51 -61.35
N ASN A 87 24.11 -21.18 -61.54
CA ASN A 87 23.54 -20.54 -62.74
C ASN A 87 24.02 -19.08 -62.87
N GLY A 88 25.11 -18.89 -63.62
CA GLY A 88 25.26 -17.88 -64.69
C GLY A 88 25.32 -16.36 -64.38
N PRO A 89 25.98 -15.55 -65.24
CA PRO A 89 26.61 -14.27 -64.85
C PRO A 89 26.02 -13.02 -65.56
N GLN A 90 26.66 -11.85 -65.30
CA GLN A 90 26.58 -10.53 -65.99
C GLN A 90 25.83 -9.45 -65.16
N ASP A 91 26.23 -8.18 -65.05
CA ASP A 91 27.26 -7.37 -65.69
C ASP A 91 27.62 -6.15 -64.80
N ARG A 92 28.70 -5.47 -65.21
CA ARG A 92 29.48 -4.37 -64.65
C ARG A 92 28.77 -3.00 -64.62
N SER A 93 29.19 -2.12 -63.70
CA SER A 93 29.86 -0.83 -63.98
C SER A 93 30.13 -0.10 -62.64
N ALA A 94 31.38 0.18 -62.27
CA ALA A 94 32.19 1.36 -62.60
C ALA A 94 31.99 2.55 -61.61
N ALA A 95 33.02 2.75 -60.78
CA ALA A 95 33.28 3.87 -59.85
C ALA A 95 33.72 5.17 -60.64
N PRO A 96 34.39 6.23 -60.09
CA PRO A 96 34.70 6.64 -58.69
C PRO A 96 34.86 8.20 -58.41
N ARG A 97 35.39 8.56 -57.22
CA ARG A 97 36.31 9.70 -56.86
C ARG A 97 35.68 11.11 -56.60
N HIS A 98 36.17 11.98 -55.69
CA HIS A 98 37.40 12.13 -54.89
C HIS A 98 37.23 13.19 -53.77
N GLY A 99 38.07 13.14 -52.73
CA GLY A 99 38.36 14.32 -51.86
C GLY A 99 38.90 14.03 -50.46
N ARG A 100 40.23 13.86 -50.33
CA ARG A 100 41.02 13.87 -49.07
C ARG A 100 41.85 15.17 -49.02
N PRO A 101 42.25 15.70 -47.84
CA PRO A 101 43.53 15.29 -47.22
C PRO A 101 43.63 15.33 -45.67
N THR A 102 44.64 14.65 -45.14
CA THR A 102 45.26 14.71 -43.78
C THR A 102 46.71 15.29 -43.93
N PRO A 103 47.64 15.49 -42.91
CA PRO A 103 47.65 15.12 -41.46
C PRO A 103 48.40 16.05 -40.41
N ARG A 104 48.12 15.82 -39.09
CA ARG A 104 48.96 15.83 -37.82
C ARG A 104 49.50 17.16 -37.19
N PRO A 105 49.87 17.24 -35.85
CA PRO A 105 50.20 16.18 -34.86
C PRO A 105 49.58 16.30 -33.42
N GLN A 106 50.06 15.42 -32.52
CA GLN A 106 49.57 14.94 -31.21
C GLN A 106 49.76 15.87 -29.98
N ARG A 107 48.91 15.73 -28.94
CA ARG A 107 49.31 15.38 -27.54
C ARG A 107 48.13 15.28 -26.52
N THR A 108 48.05 14.09 -25.88
CA THR A 108 47.76 13.75 -24.46
C THR A 108 46.50 14.23 -23.70
N GLY A 109 45.49 13.32 -23.62
CA GLY A 109 44.61 12.89 -22.49
C GLY A 109 43.88 13.89 -21.54
N PRO A 110 42.97 13.42 -20.65
CA PRO A 110 42.29 12.13 -20.57
C PRO A 110 40.76 12.24 -20.80
N SER A 111 40.17 11.08 -21.13
CA SER A 111 38.76 10.82 -21.32
C SER A 111 38.01 10.66 -19.99
N GLN A 112 36.94 11.42 -19.77
CA GLN A 112 35.74 10.96 -19.06
C GLN A 112 34.52 11.55 -19.75
N GLY A 113 33.91 10.72 -20.59
CA GLY A 113 32.64 10.98 -21.23
C GLY A 113 31.51 10.69 -20.26
N ASP A 114 30.70 11.72 -20.06
CA ASP A 114 29.43 11.75 -19.38
C ASP A 114 28.44 10.77 -20.06
N THR A 115 28.35 9.54 -19.54
CA THR A 115 27.25 8.63 -19.86
C THR A 115 26.25 8.65 -18.72
N ALA A 116 25.24 9.49 -18.87
CA ALA A 116 24.04 9.50 -18.03
C ALA A 116 23.45 8.08 -17.95
N VAL A 117 23.64 7.43 -16.80
CA VAL A 117 23.00 6.17 -16.45
C VAL A 117 21.51 6.45 -16.29
N ARG A 118 20.71 6.08 -17.30
CA ARG A 118 19.26 5.99 -17.16
C ARG A 118 18.95 4.85 -16.20
N HIS A 119 18.70 5.17 -14.94
CA HIS A 119 18.25 4.20 -13.93
C HIS A 119 16.96 3.51 -14.41
N ARG A 120 17.09 2.22 -14.75
CA ARG A 120 15.99 1.34 -15.14
C ARG A 120 15.22 0.98 -13.88
N TRP A 121 13.98 1.46 -13.77
CA TRP A 121 13.10 1.24 -12.62
C TRP A 121 12.91 -0.26 -12.31
N ASN A 122 13.12 -0.66 -11.06
CA ASN A 122 12.64 -1.96 -10.58
C ASN A 122 11.12 -1.88 -10.41
N LYS A 123 10.39 -2.65 -11.20
CA LYS A 123 8.92 -2.61 -11.37
C LYS A 123 8.13 -3.28 -10.24
N SER A 124 8.77 -3.79 -9.19
CA SER A 124 8.19 -4.75 -8.24
C SER A 124 7.49 -4.16 -7.01
N ASP A 125 7.68 -2.87 -6.69
CA ASP A 125 7.44 -2.37 -5.31
C ASP A 125 6.31 -1.32 -5.21
N SER A 126 5.44 -1.15 -6.22
CA SER A 126 4.32 -0.19 -6.17
C SER A 126 2.96 -0.90 -6.11
N LEU A 127 2.09 -0.43 -5.22
CA LEU A 127 0.71 -0.91 -5.05
C LEU A 127 -0.25 0.27 -5.15
N VAL A 128 -1.41 0.06 -5.76
CA VAL A 128 -2.51 1.03 -5.71
C VAL A 128 -3.24 0.87 -4.39
N GLY A 129 -3.29 1.92 -3.57
CA GLY A 129 -4.23 1.99 -2.44
C GLY A 129 -5.59 2.49 -2.92
N LEU A 130 -6.63 1.70 -2.69
CA LEU A 130 -8.00 1.99 -3.10
C LEU A 130 -8.92 2.05 -1.87
N ASP A 131 -9.40 3.25 -1.53
CA ASP A 131 -10.45 3.43 -0.51
C ASP A 131 -11.82 3.53 -1.18
N ILE A 132 -12.68 2.55 -0.89
CA ILE A 132 -14.07 2.51 -1.34
C ILE A 132 -14.95 3.09 -0.23
N GLY A 133 -15.22 4.39 -0.31
CA GLY A 133 -16.07 5.10 0.64
C GLY A 133 -17.55 5.06 0.28
N SER A 134 -18.39 5.64 1.15
CA SER A 134 -19.85 5.69 0.92
C SER A 134 -20.26 6.67 -0.19
N THR A 135 -19.45 7.70 -0.46
CA THR A 135 -19.76 8.75 -1.44
C THR A 135 -18.74 8.88 -2.55
N SER A 136 -17.59 8.21 -2.43
CA SER A 136 -16.52 8.29 -3.42
C SER A 136 -15.53 7.14 -3.28
N VAL A 137 -14.94 6.76 -4.41
CA VAL A 137 -13.75 5.92 -4.49
C VAL A 137 -12.52 6.81 -4.59
N LYS A 138 -11.46 6.47 -3.84
CA LYS A 138 -10.21 7.23 -3.81
C LYS A 138 -9.06 6.30 -4.15
N LEU A 139 -8.18 6.77 -5.01
CA LEU A 139 -7.03 6.03 -5.50
C LEU A 139 -5.76 6.79 -5.17
N LEU A 140 -4.76 6.09 -4.65
CA LEU A 140 -3.39 6.60 -4.51
C LEU A 140 -2.39 5.53 -4.96
N GLU A 141 -1.40 5.91 -5.76
CA GLU A 141 -0.26 5.07 -6.11
C GLU A 141 1.00 5.72 -5.58
N LEU A 142 1.76 4.98 -4.78
CA LEU A 142 3.04 5.41 -4.24
C LEU A 142 4.18 4.58 -4.82
N SER A 143 5.33 5.22 -4.99
CA SER A 143 6.62 4.57 -5.22
C SER A 143 7.65 5.07 -4.21
N LYS A 144 8.82 4.43 -4.18
CA LYS A 144 9.96 4.84 -3.34
C LYS A 144 11.16 5.16 -4.22
N HIS A 145 11.77 6.33 -4.03
CA HIS A 145 12.94 6.82 -4.75
C HIS A 145 13.91 7.45 -3.76
N ASP A 146 15.16 6.99 -3.73
CA ASP A 146 16.21 7.46 -2.81
C ASP A 146 15.75 7.54 -1.34
N GLY A 147 15.01 6.52 -0.91
CA GLY A 147 14.48 6.44 0.45
C GLY A 147 13.25 7.33 0.73
N ARG A 148 12.83 8.19 -0.21
CA ARG A 148 11.65 9.04 -0.09
C ARG A 148 10.45 8.47 -0.85
N HIS A 149 9.25 8.68 -0.32
CA HIS A 149 8.03 8.32 -1.03
C HIS A 149 7.73 9.34 -2.15
N ARG A 150 7.14 8.85 -3.24
CA ARG A 150 6.67 9.66 -4.36
C ARG A 150 5.23 9.30 -4.71
N VAL A 151 4.39 10.31 -4.85
CA VAL A 151 3.03 10.16 -5.37
C VAL A 151 3.10 10.03 -6.89
N GLU A 152 2.74 8.86 -7.40
CA GLU A 152 2.75 8.54 -8.84
C GLU A 152 1.42 8.83 -9.52
N ALA A 153 0.32 8.57 -8.81
CA ALA A 153 -1.04 8.84 -9.26
C ALA A 153 -1.94 9.05 -8.04
N PHE A 154 -2.93 9.93 -8.17
CA PHE A 154 -4.01 10.03 -7.20
C PHE A 154 -5.29 10.43 -7.91
N GLY A 155 -6.43 10.15 -7.30
CA GLY A 155 -7.69 10.74 -7.70
C GLY A 155 -8.84 10.34 -6.81
N VAL A 156 -9.94 11.07 -6.99
CA VAL A 156 -11.20 10.83 -6.29
C VAL A 156 -12.31 10.78 -7.34
N GLU A 157 -13.14 9.76 -7.28
CA GLU A 157 -14.32 9.59 -8.14
C GLU A 157 -15.57 9.53 -7.25
N PRO A 158 -16.57 10.41 -7.43
CA PRO A 158 -17.84 10.28 -6.72
C PRO A 158 -18.55 8.97 -7.06
N LEU A 159 -19.26 8.42 -6.09
CA LEU A 159 -20.14 7.28 -6.30
C LEU A 159 -21.58 7.74 -6.50
N PRO A 160 -22.37 7.03 -7.32
CA PRO A 160 -23.80 7.30 -7.39
C PRO A 160 -24.46 6.98 -6.05
N PRO A 161 -25.57 7.66 -5.71
CA PRO A 161 -26.31 7.39 -4.48
C PRO A 161 -26.66 5.91 -4.34
N ASN A 162 -26.57 5.40 -3.11
CA ASN A 162 -26.87 4.01 -2.76
C ASN A 162 -25.95 2.93 -3.37
N ALA A 163 -24.89 3.30 -4.11
CA ALA A 163 -23.92 2.30 -4.57
C ALA A 163 -23.18 1.62 -3.41
N VAL A 164 -22.93 2.39 -2.35
CA VAL A 164 -22.36 1.91 -1.09
C VAL A 164 -23.21 2.44 0.06
N VAL A 165 -23.84 1.53 0.81
CA VAL A 165 -24.71 1.84 1.97
C VAL A 165 -24.06 1.28 3.21
N ASP A 166 -23.87 2.13 4.23
CA ASP A 166 -23.20 1.76 5.49
C ASP A 166 -21.86 1.04 5.27
N ARG A 167 -21.10 1.50 4.26
CA ARG A 167 -19.80 0.95 3.86
C ARG A 167 -19.86 -0.47 3.25
N ASN A 168 -21.04 -0.99 2.97
CA ASN A 168 -21.25 -2.22 2.21
C ASN A 168 -21.56 -1.89 0.75
N ILE A 169 -20.91 -2.58 -0.18
CA ILE A 169 -21.15 -2.41 -1.62
C ILE A 169 -22.52 -3.00 -1.95
N SER A 170 -23.49 -2.15 -2.29
CA SER A 170 -24.86 -2.54 -2.64
C SER A 170 -25.05 -2.65 -4.16
N ASP A 171 -24.36 -1.83 -4.93
CA ASP A 171 -24.33 -1.89 -6.40
C ASP A 171 -22.88 -2.09 -6.87
N LEU A 172 -22.55 -3.34 -7.18
CA LEU A 172 -21.21 -3.76 -7.59
C LEU A 172 -20.78 -3.11 -8.92
N ASP A 173 -21.71 -3.02 -9.87
CA ASP A 173 -21.42 -2.53 -11.22
C ASP A 173 -21.15 -1.01 -11.20
N SER A 174 -21.96 -0.26 -10.45
CA SER A 174 -21.75 1.18 -10.26
C SER A 174 -20.40 1.48 -9.60
N VAL A 175 -20.01 0.73 -8.57
CA VAL A 175 -18.69 0.91 -7.93
C VAL A 175 -17.57 0.51 -8.90
N GLY A 176 -17.73 -0.60 -9.62
CA GLY A 176 -16.76 -1.05 -10.63
C GLY A 176 -16.54 -0.03 -11.75
N GLU A 177 -17.61 0.59 -12.24
CA GLU A 177 -17.53 1.66 -13.24
C GLU A 177 -16.84 2.92 -12.69
N ALA A 178 -17.14 3.33 -11.46
CA ALA A 178 -16.43 4.46 -10.83
C ALA A 178 -14.92 4.16 -10.68
N ILE A 179 -14.54 2.95 -10.27
CA ILE A 179 -13.13 2.53 -10.23
C ILE A 179 -12.53 2.59 -11.64
N ARG A 180 -13.23 2.10 -12.66
CA ARG A 180 -12.76 2.10 -14.05
C ARG A 180 -12.48 3.51 -14.56
N GLN A 181 -13.40 4.43 -14.33
CA GLN A 181 -13.25 5.85 -14.70
C GLN A 181 -12.06 6.49 -13.97
N LEU A 182 -11.92 6.18 -12.68
CA LEU A 182 -10.81 6.66 -11.86
C LEU A 182 -9.46 6.13 -12.38
N VAL A 183 -9.37 4.83 -12.69
CA VAL A 183 -8.17 4.19 -13.25
C VAL A 183 -7.84 4.75 -14.63
N ALA A 184 -8.84 4.97 -15.49
CA ALA A 184 -8.64 5.56 -16.81
C ALA A 184 -8.09 7.00 -16.72
N ARG A 185 -8.62 7.82 -15.81
CA ARG A 185 -8.21 9.22 -15.63
C ARG A 185 -6.83 9.35 -14.97
N THR A 186 -6.55 8.53 -13.97
CA THR A 186 -5.31 8.63 -13.18
C THR A 186 -4.16 7.82 -13.79
N ALA A 187 -4.48 6.84 -14.64
CA ALA A 187 -3.56 5.96 -15.34
C ALA A 187 -2.43 5.45 -14.42
N PRO A 188 -2.76 4.80 -13.29
CA PRO A 188 -1.73 4.28 -12.39
C PRO A 188 -0.86 3.29 -13.15
N ARG A 189 0.41 3.16 -12.77
CA ARG A 189 1.31 2.19 -13.43
C ARG A 189 1.06 0.79 -12.90
N ALA A 190 0.91 0.66 -11.59
CA ALA A 190 0.50 -0.56 -10.93
C ALA A 190 -0.92 -0.98 -11.35
N ARG A 191 -1.14 -2.29 -11.37
CA ARG A 191 -2.47 -2.90 -11.49
C ARG A 191 -2.87 -3.67 -10.25
N ARG A 192 -1.91 -4.11 -9.44
CA ARG A 192 -2.17 -4.69 -8.12
C ARG A 192 -2.68 -3.58 -7.20
N ALA A 193 -3.70 -3.89 -6.41
CA ALA A 193 -4.31 -2.93 -5.51
C ALA A 193 -4.61 -3.54 -4.14
N ALA A 194 -4.47 -2.70 -3.11
CA ALA A 194 -4.95 -2.95 -1.76
C ALA A 194 -6.26 -2.18 -1.53
N THR A 195 -7.18 -2.77 -0.80
CA THR A 195 -8.42 -2.13 -0.32
C THR A 195 -8.64 -2.45 1.16
N ALA A 196 -9.48 -1.66 1.81
CA ALA A 196 -9.85 -1.89 3.21
C ALA A 196 -11.29 -2.40 3.36
N LEU A 197 -11.50 -3.18 4.43
CA LEU A 197 -12.80 -3.41 5.06
C LEU A 197 -13.01 -2.36 6.17
N PRO A 198 -14.24 -1.85 6.35
CA PRO A 198 -14.56 -1.03 7.52
C PRO A 198 -14.37 -1.87 8.78
N ASP A 199 -13.92 -1.24 9.87
CA ASP A 199 -13.63 -1.95 11.13
C ASP A 199 -14.87 -2.66 11.70
N SER A 200 -16.07 -2.13 11.45
CA SER A 200 -17.35 -2.75 11.84
C SER A 200 -17.75 -4.00 11.03
N ALA A 201 -17.10 -4.28 9.90
CA ALA A 201 -17.36 -5.49 9.10
C ALA A 201 -16.53 -6.70 9.54
N ALA A 202 -15.58 -6.52 10.46
CA ALA A 202 -14.78 -7.61 10.98
C ALA A 202 -14.78 -7.65 12.51
N ILE A 203 -14.67 -8.86 13.05
CA ILE A 203 -14.42 -9.12 14.46
C ILE A 203 -12.93 -9.37 14.60
N THR A 204 -12.25 -8.51 15.35
CA THR A 204 -10.82 -8.63 15.66
C THR A 204 -10.63 -8.96 17.13
N ARG A 205 -9.86 -10.01 17.44
CA ARG A 205 -9.64 -10.46 18.83
C ARG A 205 -8.24 -11.04 19.02
N ILE A 206 -7.66 -10.82 20.19
CA ILE A 206 -6.43 -11.51 20.61
C ILE A 206 -6.82 -12.79 21.36
N VAL A 207 -6.25 -13.91 20.94
CA VAL A 207 -6.37 -15.23 21.60
C VAL A 207 -4.99 -15.73 21.99
N GLU A 208 -4.88 -16.47 23.10
CA GLU A 208 -3.62 -17.07 23.53
C GLU A 208 -3.52 -18.50 23.00
N MET A 209 -2.40 -18.83 22.36
CA MET A 209 -2.11 -20.15 21.78
C MET A 209 -0.78 -20.65 22.32
N ASP A 210 -0.59 -21.97 22.36
CA ASP A 210 0.69 -22.57 22.76
C ASP A 210 1.80 -22.20 21.74
N ALA A 211 2.91 -21.69 22.25
CA ALA A 211 4.03 -21.19 21.43
C ALA A 211 4.79 -22.30 20.68
N SER A 212 4.60 -23.57 21.07
CA SER A 212 5.26 -24.74 20.46
C SER A 212 4.50 -25.31 19.26
N LEU A 213 3.30 -24.81 18.96
CA LEU A 213 2.51 -25.27 17.82
C LEU A 213 3.19 -24.94 16.49
N SER A 214 3.12 -25.87 15.54
CA SER A 214 3.44 -25.56 14.14
C SER A 214 2.36 -24.67 13.53
N ASP A 215 2.67 -23.96 12.44
CA ASP A 215 1.72 -23.10 11.73
C ASP A 215 0.43 -23.84 11.33
N GLU A 216 0.56 -25.09 10.87
CA GLU A 216 -0.58 -25.94 10.50
C GLU A 216 -1.45 -26.30 11.71
N ALA A 217 -0.82 -26.65 12.83
CA ALA A 217 -1.52 -26.96 14.07
C ALA A 217 -2.19 -25.71 14.66
N MET A 218 -1.53 -24.56 14.55
CA MET A 218 -2.05 -23.26 14.94
C MET A 218 -3.28 -22.90 14.12
N GLN A 219 -3.21 -23.01 12.79
CA GLN A 219 -4.35 -22.77 11.90
C GLN A 219 -5.55 -23.66 12.24
N SER A 220 -5.31 -24.94 12.50
CA SER A 220 -6.39 -25.87 12.90
C SER A 220 -7.03 -25.46 14.23
N ARG A 221 -6.24 -25.03 15.22
CA ARG A 221 -6.76 -24.57 16.51
C ARG A 221 -7.51 -23.24 16.40
N ILE A 222 -6.97 -22.29 15.64
CA ILE A 222 -7.62 -21.00 15.39
C ILE A 222 -8.98 -21.22 14.74
N THR A 223 -9.07 -22.10 13.74
CA THR A 223 -10.34 -22.43 13.08
C THR A 223 -11.37 -23.00 14.07
N ALA A 224 -10.93 -23.87 14.99
CA ALA A 224 -11.80 -24.42 16.03
C ALA A 224 -12.25 -23.36 17.06
N GLU A 225 -11.35 -22.48 17.49
CA GLU A 225 -11.67 -21.37 18.40
C GLU A 225 -12.61 -20.34 17.76
N ALA A 226 -12.36 -19.99 16.49
CA ALA A 226 -13.18 -19.09 15.71
C ALA A 226 -14.64 -19.58 15.66
N GLY A 227 -14.87 -20.88 15.44
CA GLY A 227 -16.21 -21.48 15.40
C GLY A 227 -17.02 -21.31 16.70
N ARG A 228 -16.39 -21.07 17.85
CA ARG A 228 -17.08 -20.82 19.13
C ARG A 228 -17.57 -19.38 19.28
N HIS A 229 -17.02 -18.45 18.50
CA HIS A 229 -17.16 -17.02 18.70
C HIS A 229 -17.86 -16.29 17.55
N ILE A 230 -17.94 -16.91 16.38
CA ILE A 230 -18.54 -16.31 15.19
C ILE A 230 -20.04 -16.64 15.16
N PRO A 231 -20.92 -15.65 14.96
CA PRO A 231 -22.37 -15.87 14.91
C PRO A 231 -22.86 -16.43 13.55
N PHE A 232 -21.95 -16.91 12.70
CA PHE A 232 -22.19 -17.37 11.33
C PHE A 232 -21.44 -18.68 11.06
N PRO A 233 -21.87 -19.48 10.06
CA PRO A 233 -21.15 -20.69 9.65
C PRO A 233 -19.72 -20.37 9.18
N LEU A 234 -18.77 -21.26 9.48
CA LEU A 234 -17.35 -21.08 9.10
C LEU A 234 -17.16 -21.03 7.57
N GLU A 235 -18.08 -21.62 6.81
CA GLU A 235 -18.05 -21.64 5.35
C GLU A 235 -18.30 -20.26 4.74
N GLU A 236 -19.03 -19.39 5.44
CA GLU A 236 -19.40 -18.03 5.01
C GLU A 236 -18.39 -16.97 5.47
N VAL A 237 -17.28 -17.40 6.06
CA VAL A 237 -16.33 -16.53 6.74
C VAL A 237 -15.01 -16.45 5.97
N ALA A 238 -14.45 -15.25 5.91
CA ALA A 238 -13.05 -15.03 5.60
C ALA A 238 -12.32 -14.72 6.92
N MET A 239 -11.21 -15.41 7.16
CA MET A 239 -10.46 -15.36 8.40
C MET A 239 -8.98 -15.30 8.08
N ASP A 240 -8.28 -14.45 8.84
CA ASP A 240 -6.82 -14.35 8.81
C ASP A 240 -6.30 -14.15 10.23
N PHE A 241 -5.03 -14.46 10.45
CA PHE A 241 -4.41 -14.33 11.77
C PHE A 241 -2.95 -13.92 11.68
N GLU A 242 -2.49 -13.26 12.74
CA GLU A 242 -1.09 -12.86 12.88
C GLU A 242 -0.61 -13.16 14.29
N VAL A 243 0.46 -13.95 14.41
CA VAL A 243 1.14 -14.17 15.68
C VAL A 243 1.82 -12.87 16.11
N GLN A 244 1.50 -12.41 17.31
CA GLN A 244 2.00 -11.16 17.89
C GLN A 244 3.26 -11.45 18.73
N ASN A 245 3.18 -11.24 20.04
CA ASN A 245 4.27 -11.48 20.98
C ASN A 245 3.97 -12.69 21.86
N LEU A 246 4.96 -13.12 22.65
CA LEU A 246 4.69 -14.02 23.79
C LEU A 246 3.69 -13.35 24.73
N SER A 247 2.78 -14.14 25.30
CA SER A 247 1.83 -13.64 26.28
C SER A 247 2.58 -13.11 27.50
N GLU A 248 2.22 -11.90 27.94
CA GLU A 248 2.74 -11.30 29.18
C GLU A 248 2.35 -12.15 30.41
N ARG A 249 1.29 -12.96 30.30
CA ARG A 249 0.78 -13.81 31.38
C ARG A 249 1.45 -15.18 31.42
N ASN A 250 1.80 -15.73 30.26
CA ASN A 250 2.45 -17.04 30.14
C ASN A 250 3.47 -17.06 28.98
N PRO A 251 4.79 -17.12 29.27
CA PRO A 251 5.83 -17.19 28.25
C PRO A 251 5.81 -18.46 27.38
N GLU A 252 5.07 -19.50 27.76
CA GLU A 252 4.84 -20.70 26.94
C GLU A 252 3.71 -20.50 25.92
N GLN A 253 3.07 -19.33 25.92
CA GLN A 253 2.00 -18.97 25.00
C GLN A 253 2.37 -17.75 24.15
N VAL A 254 1.78 -17.70 22.96
CA VAL A 254 1.80 -16.55 22.07
C VAL A 254 0.42 -15.91 22.01
N GLU A 255 0.39 -14.60 21.92
CA GLU A 255 -0.80 -13.85 21.53
C GLU A 255 -0.97 -13.93 20.01
N VAL A 256 -2.18 -14.25 19.56
CA VAL A 256 -2.54 -14.31 18.14
C VAL A 256 -3.67 -13.33 17.90
N LEU A 257 -3.45 -12.37 17.00
CA LEU A 257 -4.49 -11.48 16.53
C LEU A 257 -5.29 -12.20 15.44
N LEU A 258 -6.55 -12.46 15.73
CA LEU A 258 -7.52 -13.04 14.81
C LEU A 258 -8.37 -11.94 14.20
N ALA A 259 -8.54 -11.95 12.88
CA ALA A 259 -9.49 -11.11 12.16
C ALA A 259 -10.48 -11.96 11.37
N VAL A 260 -11.77 -11.70 11.55
CA VAL A 260 -12.85 -12.51 10.97
C VAL A 260 -13.90 -11.60 10.34
N CYS A 261 -14.28 -11.84 9.10
CA CYS A 261 -15.38 -11.13 8.44
C CYS A 261 -16.23 -12.08 7.59
N ARG A 262 -17.37 -11.58 7.09
CA ARG A 262 -18.15 -12.32 6.09
C ARG A 262 -17.40 -12.36 4.77
N ARG A 263 -17.30 -13.53 4.15
CA ARG A 263 -16.60 -13.74 2.88
C ARG A 263 -17.15 -12.84 1.76
N ASP A 264 -18.48 -12.66 1.72
CA ASP A 264 -19.16 -11.76 0.79
C ASP A 264 -18.59 -10.33 0.79
N GLU A 265 -18.17 -9.81 1.95
CA GLU A 265 -17.62 -8.44 2.06
C GLU A 265 -16.28 -8.28 1.37
N VAL A 266 -15.46 -9.35 1.39
CA VAL A 266 -14.19 -9.44 0.66
C VAL A 266 -14.46 -9.60 -0.82
N GLU A 267 -15.27 -10.59 -1.19
CA GLU A 267 -15.56 -10.93 -2.59
C GLU A 267 -16.18 -9.77 -3.38
N ARG A 268 -17.08 -8.99 -2.76
CA ARG A 268 -17.66 -7.80 -3.40
C ARG A 268 -16.61 -6.73 -3.71
N ARG A 269 -15.68 -6.47 -2.79
CA ARG A 269 -14.60 -5.50 -3.02
C ARG A 269 -13.66 -5.98 -4.12
N GLU A 270 -13.30 -7.26 -4.09
CA GLU A 270 -12.50 -7.86 -5.14
C GLU A 270 -13.20 -7.78 -6.52
N GLY A 271 -14.50 -8.07 -6.55
CA GLY A 271 -15.34 -7.95 -7.75
C GLY A 271 -15.31 -6.54 -8.31
N ALA A 272 -15.55 -5.53 -7.47
CA ALA A 272 -15.53 -4.12 -7.87
C ALA A 272 -14.17 -3.71 -8.43
N MET A 273 -13.07 -4.12 -7.79
CA MET A 273 -11.71 -3.87 -8.26
C MET A 273 -11.45 -4.51 -9.62
N ARG A 274 -11.87 -5.76 -9.83
CA ARG A 274 -11.74 -6.48 -11.12
C ARG A 274 -12.53 -5.78 -12.23
N LEU A 275 -13.77 -5.38 -11.97
CA LEU A 275 -14.61 -4.61 -12.91
C LEU A 275 -13.99 -3.24 -13.28
N GLY A 276 -13.28 -2.65 -12.32
CA GLY A 276 -12.52 -1.41 -12.47
C GLY A 276 -11.16 -1.55 -13.17
N GLY A 277 -10.76 -2.76 -13.54
CA GLY A 277 -9.47 -3.02 -14.22
C GLY A 277 -8.26 -3.11 -13.29
N LEU A 278 -8.48 -3.26 -11.98
CA LEU A 278 -7.45 -3.53 -10.99
C LEU A 278 -7.42 -5.02 -10.63
N ARG A 279 -6.29 -5.48 -10.10
CA ARG A 279 -6.07 -6.83 -9.58
C ARG A 279 -6.05 -6.76 -8.05
N PRO A 280 -7.05 -7.32 -7.36
CA PRO A 280 -7.02 -7.44 -5.90
C PRO A 280 -5.74 -8.13 -5.46
N HIS A 281 -5.08 -7.55 -4.47
CA HIS A 281 -3.84 -8.11 -3.93
C HIS A 281 -3.82 -8.16 -2.40
N VAL A 282 -4.36 -7.13 -1.73
CA VAL A 282 -4.51 -7.11 -0.28
C VAL A 282 -5.90 -6.60 0.07
N VAL A 283 -6.55 -7.27 1.02
CA VAL A 283 -7.75 -6.78 1.70
C VAL A 283 -7.43 -6.79 3.19
N GLU A 284 -7.49 -5.65 3.85
CA GLU A 284 -7.13 -5.50 5.26
C GLU A 284 -8.10 -4.61 6.01
N MET A 285 -7.86 -4.35 7.29
CA MET A 285 -8.72 -3.49 8.10
C MET A 285 -8.37 -2.02 7.91
N GLU A 286 -9.40 -1.17 7.85
CA GLU A 286 -9.26 0.27 7.70
C GLU A 286 -8.37 0.91 8.77
N ALA A 287 -8.53 0.51 10.04
CA ALA A 287 -7.70 1.05 11.11
C ALA A 287 -6.20 0.79 10.94
N GLN A 288 -5.80 -0.34 10.36
CA GLN A 288 -4.40 -0.69 10.11
C GLN A 288 -3.81 0.18 8.99
N ALA A 289 -4.57 0.40 7.92
CA ALA A 289 -4.20 1.33 6.86
C ALA A 289 -4.03 2.76 7.42
N ILE A 290 -5.02 3.24 8.17
CA ILE A 290 -4.96 4.56 8.80
C ILE A 290 -3.75 4.66 9.74
N GLN A 291 -3.48 3.65 10.58
CA GLN A 291 -2.33 3.63 11.49
C GLN A 291 -1.02 3.82 10.73
N ARG A 292 -0.83 3.12 9.60
CA ARG A 292 0.39 3.25 8.79
C ARG A 292 0.53 4.65 8.21
N ALA A 293 -0.53 5.23 7.68
CA ALA A 293 -0.48 6.56 7.08
C ALA A 293 -0.36 7.68 8.12
N ALA A 294 -1.00 7.55 9.28
CA ALA A 294 -1.06 8.57 10.32
C ALA A 294 0.34 8.97 10.83
N VAL A 295 1.27 8.01 10.84
CA VAL A 295 2.68 8.22 11.20
C VAL A 295 3.37 9.24 10.29
N HIS A 296 2.94 9.32 9.03
CA HIS A 296 3.45 10.25 8.04
C HIS A 296 2.61 11.53 7.93
N ALA A 297 1.41 11.55 8.52
CA ALA A 297 0.40 12.57 8.28
C ALA A 297 0.38 13.72 9.28
N GLY A 298 1.12 13.60 10.40
CA GLY A 298 1.23 14.65 11.41
C GLY A 298 2.32 15.67 11.10
N PRO A 299 2.25 16.89 11.67
CA PRO A 299 3.33 17.86 11.55
C PRO A 299 4.63 17.24 12.06
N THR A 300 5.70 17.29 11.26
CA THR A 300 7.06 16.99 11.69
C THR A 300 7.47 17.99 12.76
N THR A 301 7.11 17.71 14.02
CA THR A 301 7.67 18.43 15.14
C THR A 301 9.17 18.13 15.15
N GLY A 302 10.00 19.17 15.11
CA GLY A 302 11.47 19.08 15.02
C GLY A 302 12.16 18.46 16.24
N GLY A 303 11.45 17.66 17.04
CA GLY A 303 12.00 16.84 18.11
C GLY A 303 11.98 15.38 17.69
N ALA A 304 13.11 14.70 17.83
CA ALA A 304 13.25 13.27 17.59
C ALA A 304 12.35 12.46 18.56
N GLY A 305 11.10 12.23 18.16
CA GLY A 305 10.17 11.38 18.90
C GLY A 305 8.81 11.33 18.21
N ARG A 306 8.38 10.12 17.81
CA ARG A 306 6.97 9.85 17.51
C ARG A 306 6.13 10.28 18.74
N PRO A 307 4.99 10.97 18.58
CA PRO A 307 4.12 11.25 19.72
C PRO A 307 3.74 9.92 20.40
N ALA A 308 3.81 9.89 21.74
CA ALA A 308 3.57 8.67 22.53
C ALA A 308 2.14 8.12 22.37
N SER A 309 1.19 8.96 21.99
CA SER A 309 -0.17 8.59 21.61
C SER A 309 -0.62 9.48 20.45
N LEU A 310 -1.12 8.87 19.39
CA LEU A 310 -1.65 9.53 18.20
C LEU A 310 -3.07 9.04 17.99
N SER A 311 -3.99 9.97 17.81
CA SER A 311 -5.37 9.67 17.47
C SER A 311 -5.74 10.29 16.13
N VAL A 312 -6.59 9.61 15.38
CA VAL A 312 -7.17 10.12 14.13
C VAL A 312 -8.67 10.24 14.32
N LEU A 313 -9.21 11.44 14.10
CA LEU A 313 -10.64 11.66 13.96
C LEU A 313 -10.98 11.70 12.47
N ASP A 314 -11.40 10.57 11.90
CA ASP A 314 -11.83 10.46 10.51
C ASP A 314 -13.30 10.86 10.37
N ILE A 315 -13.54 12.00 9.72
CA ILE A 315 -14.85 12.60 9.53
C ILE A 315 -15.33 12.26 8.11
N GLY A 316 -15.97 11.10 8.01
CA GLY A 316 -16.56 10.60 6.79
C GLY A 316 -17.87 11.28 6.40
N ALA A 317 -18.52 10.72 5.37
CA ALA A 317 -19.80 11.21 4.88
C ALA A 317 -20.97 10.90 5.84
N GLY A 318 -21.10 9.64 6.28
CA GLY A 318 -22.17 9.24 7.22
C GLY A 318 -21.69 8.94 8.64
N VAL A 319 -20.39 8.67 8.80
CA VAL A 319 -19.81 8.16 10.05
C VAL A 319 -18.54 8.95 10.36
N THR A 320 -18.36 9.29 11.63
CA THR A 320 -17.14 9.86 12.20
C THR A 320 -16.51 8.82 13.10
N ARG A 321 -15.20 8.57 12.94
CA ARG A 321 -14.47 7.54 13.69
C ARG A 321 -13.32 8.17 14.45
N LEU A 322 -13.18 7.81 15.71
CA LEU A 322 -11.98 8.06 16.49
C LEU A 322 -11.14 6.77 16.50
N HIS A 323 -10.01 6.80 15.80
CA HIS A 323 -8.97 5.78 15.89
C HIS A 323 -7.94 6.24 16.91
N ALA A 324 -7.64 5.42 17.91
CA ALA A 324 -6.59 5.69 18.88
C ALA A 324 -5.47 4.66 18.74
N PHE A 325 -4.23 5.15 18.58
CA PHE A 325 -3.04 4.34 18.39
C PHE A 325 -2.11 4.47 19.60
N ASP A 326 -1.66 3.33 20.11
CA ASP A 326 -0.70 3.22 21.22
C ASP A 326 0.44 2.29 20.80
N GLY A 327 1.48 2.87 20.21
CA GLY A 327 2.63 2.13 19.69
C GLY A 327 2.26 1.09 18.64
N ALA A 328 2.61 -0.18 18.93
CA ALA A 328 2.34 -1.33 18.08
C ALA A 328 1.08 -2.11 18.48
N ARG A 329 0.32 -1.65 19.49
CA ARG A 329 -0.90 -2.33 19.93
C ARG A 329 -2.00 -2.19 18.88
N GLN A 330 -2.95 -3.12 18.92
CA GLN A 330 -4.14 -3.09 18.08
C GLN A 330 -4.86 -1.73 18.20
N PRO A 331 -5.23 -1.09 17.07
CA PRO A 331 -6.03 0.12 17.06
C PRO A 331 -7.35 -0.06 17.80
N GLN A 332 -7.75 0.96 18.56
CA GLN A 332 -9.10 1.05 19.10
C GLN A 332 -9.90 2.05 18.28
N VAL A 333 -11.12 1.66 17.91
CA VAL A 333 -11.98 2.44 17.03
C VAL A 333 -13.32 2.69 17.72
N GLN A 334 -13.69 3.96 17.83
CA GLN A 334 -15.00 4.38 18.31
C GLN A 334 -15.72 5.11 17.18
N GLU A 335 -16.87 4.58 16.74
CA GLU A 335 -17.66 5.15 15.64
C GLU A 335 -18.88 5.92 16.15
N GLN A 336 -19.27 6.97 15.43
CA GLN A 336 -20.51 7.72 15.61
C GLN A 336 -21.19 7.99 14.26
N HIS A 337 -22.52 7.81 14.19
CA HIS A 337 -23.33 8.08 12.99
C HIS A 337 -23.56 9.59 12.79
N PHE A 338 -22.48 10.28 12.43
CA PHE A 338 -22.45 11.71 12.13
C PHE A 338 -21.40 11.96 11.04
N GLY A 339 -21.67 12.85 10.08
CA GLY A 339 -20.71 13.16 9.03
C GLY A 339 -21.20 14.18 8.02
N GLY A 340 -20.41 14.37 6.96
CA GLY A 340 -20.63 15.39 5.91
C GLY A 340 -21.93 15.26 5.09
N ASN A 341 -22.67 14.16 5.19
CA ASN A 341 -24.01 14.01 4.61
C ASN A 341 -24.98 15.03 5.21
N ARG A 342 -24.79 15.43 6.48
CA ARG A 342 -25.57 16.51 7.08
C ARG A 342 -25.33 17.84 6.35
N LEU A 343 -24.07 18.20 6.09
CA LEU A 343 -23.73 19.39 5.30
C LEU A 343 -24.36 19.34 3.91
N THR A 344 -24.21 18.21 3.24
CA THR A 344 -24.72 18.03 1.88
C THR A 344 -26.25 18.16 1.86
N ALA A 345 -26.96 17.54 2.80
CA ALA A 345 -28.43 17.63 2.91
C ALA A 345 -28.92 19.06 3.21
N GLU A 346 -28.22 19.79 4.07
CA GLU A 346 -28.52 21.19 4.37
C GLU A 346 -28.34 22.09 3.14
N LEU A 347 -27.25 21.94 2.40
CA LEU A 347 -26.99 22.69 1.17
C LEU A 347 -28.05 22.40 0.10
N ARG A 348 -28.41 21.14 -0.09
CA ARG A 348 -29.49 20.73 -1.02
C ARG A 348 -30.81 21.38 -0.66
N ARG A 349 -31.20 21.33 0.62
CA ARG A 349 -32.48 21.88 1.08
C ARG A 349 -32.53 23.40 0.95
N ARG A 350 -31.45 24.10 1.31
CA ARG A 350 -31.44 25.56 1.38
C ARG A 350 -31.20 26.23 0.04
N TYR A 351 -30.36 25.64 -0.81
CA TYR A 351 -29.91 26.25 -2.07
C TYR A 351 -30.39 25.50 -3.32
N ALA A 352 -31.28 24.53 -3.15
CA ALA A 352 -31.83 23.71 -4.24
C ALA A 352 -30.75 23.02 -5.11
N MET A 353 -29.60 22.72 -4.50
CA MET A 353 -28.51 21.99 -5.16
C MET A 353 -28.85 20.50 -5.29
N SER A 354 -28.32 19.86 -6.34
CA SER A 354 -28.20 18.41 -6.43
C SER A 354 -27.08 17.87 -5.51
N ASP A 355 -27.04 16.55 -5.30
CA ASP A 355 -25.94 15.91 -4.54
C ASP A 355 -24.57 16.20 -5.13
N ALA A 356 -24.45 16.11 -6.45
CA ALA A 356 -23.19 16.35 -7.16
C ALA A 356 -22.73 17.80 -7.03
N GLU A 357 -23.66 18.76 -7.13
CA GLU A 357 -23.37 20.19 -6.96
C GLU A 357 -22.96 20.51 -5.52
N ALA A 358 -23.70 20.03 -4.52
CA ALA A 358 -23.37 20.26 -3.12
C ALA A 358 -22.00 19.64 -2.75
N PHE A 359 -21.71 18.43 -3.22
CA PHE A 359 -20.41 17.79 -3.02
C PHE A 359 -19.26 18.51 -3.74
N ALA A 360 -19.50 19.00 -4.96
CA ALA A 360 -18.53 19.82 -5.68
C ALA A 360 -18.27 21.16 -4.99
N ALA A 361 -19.32 21.84 -4.53
CA ALA A 361 -19.24 23.12 -3.83
C ALA A 361 -18.45 23.00 -2.52
N LEU A 362 -18.70 21.96 -1.72
CA LEU A 362 -17.94 21.68 -0.49
C LEU A 362 -16.45 21.43 -0.78
N ARG A 363 -16.13 20.64 -1.80
CA ARG A 363 -14.74 20.34 -2.17
C ARG A 363 -13.98 21.54 -2.71
N ARG A 364 -14.62 22.35 -3.56
CA ARG A 364 -14.01 23.54 -4.16
C ARG A 364 -14.05 24.76 -3.24
N ARG A 365 -14.77 24.67 -2.11
CA ARG A 365 -15.10 25.80 -1.22
C ARG A 365 -15.83 26.93 -1.96
N GLU A 366 -16.65 26.56 -2.95
CA GLU A 366 -17.46 27.47 -3.76
C GLU A 366 -18.90 27.45 -3.23
N LEU A 367 -19.10 27.98 -2.03
CA LEU A 367 -20.39 27.99 -1.34
C LEU A 367 -21.11 29.34 -1.50
N PRO A 368 -22.46 29.36 -1.38
CA PRO A 368 -23.22 30.60 -1.30
C PRO A 368 -22.71 31.51 -0.16
N PRO A 369 -22.76 32.84 -0.30
CA PRO A 369 -22.17 33.77 0.67
C PRO A 369 -22.68 33.62 2.11
N ASP A 370 -23.96 33.26 2.30
CA ASP A 370 -24.58 33.06 3.62
C ASP A 370 -24.37 31.64 4.18
N ALA A 371 -23.78 30.72 3.42
CA ALA A 371 -23.66 29.31 3.81
C ALA A 371 -22.75 29.09 5.03
N GLU A 372 -21.79 29.99 5.26
CA GLU A 372 -20.90 29.95 6.42
C GLU A 372 -21.71 29.97 7.73
N GLU A 373 -22.60 30.96 7.87
CA GLU A 373 -23.44 31.15 9.05
C GLU A 373 -24.64 30.20 9.02
N ALA A 374 -25.28 30.04 7.86
CA ALA A 374 -26.53 29.27 7.75
C ALA A 374 -26.34 27.76 7.83
N VAL A 375 -25.15 27.24 7.49
CA VAL A 375 -24.90 25.79 7.36
C VAL A 375 -23.62 25.36 8.10
N LEU A 376 -22.47 25.97 7.78
CA LEU A 376 -21.17 25.46 8.26
C LEU A 376 -20.96 25.63 9.76
N GLN A 377 -21.37 26.76 10.35
CA GLN A 377 -21.28 26.97 11.80
C GLN A 377 -22.06 25.92 12.60
N GLY A 378 -23.33 25.67 12.26
CA GLY A 378 -24.15 24.67 12.95
C GLY A 378 -23.56 23.27 12.85
N PHE A 379 -23.01 22.90 11.69
CA PHE A 379 -22.33 21.63 11.51
C PHE A 379 -21.07 21.51 12.38
N ARG A 380 -20.22 22.55 12.43
CA ARG A 380 -19.01 22.54 13.28
C ARG A 380 -19.37 22.33 14.75
N VAL A 381 -20.37 23.05 15.27
CA VAL A 381 -20.82 22.90 16.66
C VAL A 381 -21.31 21.47 16.93
N ALA A 382 -22.13 20.91 16.04
CA ALA A 382 -22.62 19.54 16.18
C ALA A 382 -21.48 18.51 16.11
N LEU A 383 -20.53 18.68 15.19
CA LEU A 383 -19.37 17.80 15.06
C LEU A 383 -18.48 17.82 16.31
N VAL A 384 -18.26 19.00 16.89
CA VAL A 384 -17.51 19.15 18.14
C VAL A 384 -18.19 18.38 19.28
N ALA A 385 -19.51 18.49 19.41
CA ALA A 385 -20.27 17.75 20.43
C ALA A 385 -20.15 16.22 20.24
N GLU A 386 -20.21 15.75 18.99
CA GLU A 386 -20.06 14.33 18.65
C GLU A 386 -18.64 13.82 18.89
N ALA A 387 -17.61 14.59 18.53
CA ALA A 387 -16.21 14.26 18.80
C ALA A 387 -15.95 14.17 20.31
N ALA A 388 -16.45 15.13 21.09
CA ALA A 388 -16.34 15.10 22.54
C ALA A 388 -17.08 13.87 23.14
N ARG A 389 -18.20 13.45 22.55
CA ARG A 389 -18.91 12.23 22.95
C ARG A 389 -18.10 10.97 22.64
N ALA A 390 -17.53 10.87 21.43
CA ALA A 390 -16.65 9.76 21.05
C ALA A 390 -15.44 9.68 21.99
N MET A 391 -14.84 10.82 22.33
CA MET A 391 -13.75 10.93 23.29
C MET A 391 -14.13 10.43 24.69
N ARG A 392 -15.31 10.81 25.21
CA ARG A 392 -15.80 10.32 26.51
C ARG A 392 -16.04 8.81 26.51
N LEU A 393 -16.64 8.27 25.45
CA LEU A 393 -16.86 6.83 25.31
C LEU A 393 -15.55 6.05 25.25
N PHE A 394 -14.56 6.60 24.53
CA PHE A 394 -13.22 6.05 24.49
C PHE A 394 -12.61 5.98 25.90
N HIS A 395 -12.54 7.09 26.63
CA HIS A 395 -12.01 7.10 28.01
C HIS A 395 -12.80 6.23 28.99
N ALA A 396 -14.09 6.02 28.77
CA ALA A 396 -14.88 5.09 29.58
C ALA A 396 -14.51 3.61 29.31
N SER A 397 -14.00 3.31 28.13
CA SER A 397 -13.62 1.96 27.69
C SER A 397 -12.13 1.63 27.90
N THR A 398 -11.30 2.64 28.16
CA THR A 398 -9.85 2.47 28.27
C THR A 398 -9.19 3.59 29.08
N ASP A 399 -8.14 3.23 29.82
CA ASP A 399 -7.25 4.18 30.51
C ASP A 399 -6.18 4.79 29.59
N ARG A 400 -6.24 4.53 28.28
CA ARG A 400 -5.24 5.02 27.32
C ARG A 400 -5.34 6.53 27.15
N PRO A 401 -4.21 7.26 27.16
CA PRO A 401 -4.21 8.68 26.88
C PRO A 401 -4.56 8.92 25.41
N VAL A 402 -5.38 9.93 25.15
CA VAL A 402 -5.50 10.50 23.80
C VAL A 402 -4.51 11.64 23.67
N GLY A 403 -3.48 11.43 22.85
CA GLY A 403 -2.47 12.43 22.55
C GLY A 403 -2.92 13.38 21.44
N ASN A 404 -2.05 13.61 20.47
CA ASN A 404 -2.33 14.50 19.36
C ASN A 404 -3.47 13.94 18.48
N VAL A 405 -4.40 14.80 18.07
CA VAL A 405 -5.53 14.44 17.22
C VAL A 405 -5.29 14.93 15.80
N LEU A 406 -5.26 14.00 14.85
CA LEU A 406 -5.24 14.31 13.43
C LEU A 406 -6.66 14.23 12.87
N LEU A 407 -7.10 15.29 12.20
CA LEU A 407 -8.39 15.33 11.50
C LEU A 407 -8.21 14.76 10.10
N ALA A 408 -9.00 13.74 9.78
CA ALA A 408 -9.03 13.09 8.48
C ALA A 408 -10.44 13.08 7.88
N GLY A 409 -10.54 12.67 6.62
CA GLY A 409 -11.81 12.61 5.91
C GLY A 409 -12.17 13.91 5.19
N GLY A 410 -13.26 13.87 4.43
CA GLY A 410 -13.63 14.95 3.51
C GLY A 410 -14.00 16.27 4.18
N ALA A 411 -14.47 16.21 5.44
CA ALA A 411 -14.86 17.40 6.21
C ALA A 411 -13.75 17.92 7.14
N ALA A 412 -12.61 17.23 7.26
CA ALA A 412 -11.51 17.65 8.14
C ALA A 412 -10.91 19.00 7.76
N ALA A 413 -10.91 19.34 6.48
CA ALA A 413 -10.36 20.59 5.97
C ALA A 413 -11.32 21.80 6.11
N LEU A 414 -12.41 21.69 6.87
CA LEU A 414 -13.31 22.82 7.09
C LEU A 414 -12.59 23.91 7.91
N PRO A 415 -12.60 25.18 7.47
CA PRO A 415 -11.94 26.27 8.19
C PRO A 415 -12.41 26.39 9.65
N GLY A 416 -11.47 26.60 10.57
CA GLY A 416 -11.70 26.75 12.00
C GLY A 416 -12.10 25.47 12.74
N LEU A 417 -12.29 24.34 12.05
CA LEU A 417 -12.71 23.09 12.70
C LEU A 417 -11.62 22.52 13.61
N ALA A 418 -10.34 22.60 13.20
CA ALA A 418 -9.22 22.11 13.99
C ALA A 418 -9.09 22.83 15.34
N ASP A 419 -9.24 24.16 15.34
CA ASP A 419 -9.15 24.96 16.56
C ASP A 419 -10.32 24.64 17.51
N LEU A 420 -11.55 24.60 16.99
CA LEU A 420 -12.74 24.25 17.78
C LEU A 420 -12.65 22.86 18.42
N LEU A 421 -12.13 21.89 17.67
CA LEU A 421 -11.91 20.53 18.20
C LEU A 421 -10.75 20.50 19.19
N GLY A 422 -9.67 21.25 18.96
CA GLY A 422 -8.55 21.36 19.89
C GLY A 422 -8.98 21.87 21.26
N ASP A 423 -9.80 22.93 21.28
CA ASP A 423 -10.36 23.49 22.50
C ASP A 423 -11.30 22.50 23.21
N ALA A 424 -12.21 21.86 22.47
CA ALA A 424 -13.22 20.98 23.04
C ALA A 424 -12.66 19.64 23.52
N LEU A 425 -11.62 19.12 22.86
CA LEU A 425 -10.95 17.87 23.22
C LEU A 425 -9.79 18.09 24.19
N ALA A 426 -9.41 19.34 24.45
CA ALA A 426 -8.23 19.71 25.23
C ALA A 426 -6.95 19.01 24.75
N ALA A 427 -6.81 18.85 23.43
CA ALA A 427 -5.73 18.10 22.79
C ALA A 427 -5.19 18.83 21.55
N PRO A 428 -3.87 18.82 21.29
CA PRO A 428 -3.32 19.38 20.08
C PRO A 428 -3.96 18.74 18.85
N THR A 429 -4.66 19.54 18.06
CA THR A 429 -5.46 19.07 16.93
C THR A 429 -4.96 19.71 15.64
N GLY A 430 -4.76 18.90 14.60
CA GLY A 430 -4.30 19.37 13.30
C GLY A 430 -4.94 18.59 12.16
N VAL A 431 -4.95 19.15 10.96
CA VAL A 431 -5.47 18.45 9.77
C VAL A 431 -4.40 17.50 9.24
N ALA A 432 -4.78 16.26 8.96
CA ALA A 432 -3.89 15.24 8.43
C ALA A 432 -3.46 15.58 6.98
N ASP A 433 -2.16 15.48 6.70
CA ASP A 433 -1.64 15.46 5.32
C ASP A 433 -0.81 14.19 5.11
N PRO A 434 -1.44 13.08 4.69
CA PRO A 434 -0.73 11.81 4.51
C PRO A 434 0.28 11.81 3.37
N CYS A 435 0.33 12.87 2.55
CA CYS A 435 1.28 13.05 1.47
C CYS A 435 2.36 14.08 1.82
N ALA A 436 2.38 14.61 3.04
CA ALA A 436 3.37 15.57 3.49
C ALA A 436 4.79 15.01 3.33
N GLY A 437 5.69 15.82 2.76
CA GLY A 437 7.08 15.43 2.52
C GLY A 437 7.30 14.41 1.40
N MET A 438 6.24 13.95 0.72
CA MET A 438 6.37 13.11 -0.46
C MET A 438 6.70 13.96 -1.70
N THR A 439 7.50 13.39 -2.60
CA THR A 439 7.71 14.01 -3.92
C THR A 439 6.53 13.73 -4.84
N LEU A 440 6.33 14.57 -5.86
CA LEU A 440 5.21 14.40 -6.82
C LEU A 440 5.75 14.06 -8.20
N ALA A 441 5.14 13.09 -8.88
CA ALA A 441 5.40 12.85 -10.29
C ALA A 441 4.91 14.06 -11.14
N PRO A 442 5.52 14.35 -12.31
CA PRO A 442 5.18 15.55 -13.09
C PRO A 442 3.70 15.67 -13.52
N ARG A 443 2.97 14.54 -13.57
CA ARG A 443 1.55 14.48 -13.94
C ARG A 443 0.60 14.75 -12.77
N VAL A 444 1.11 14.84 -11.55
CA VAL A 444 0.33 15.00 -10.32
C VAL A 444 0.16 16.48 -10.03
N ASP A 445 -1.08 16.96 -10.02
CA ASP A 445 -1.42 18.31 -9.59
C ASP A 445 -1.34 18.40 -8.06
N GLY A 446 -0.32 19.11 -7.56
CA GLY A 446 -0.10 19.29 -6.13
C GLY A 446 -1.17 20.11 -5.42
N GLN A 447 -1.81 21.07 -6.10
CA GLN A 447 -2.88 21.86 -5.50
C GLN A 447 -4.15 21.02 -5.35
N ALA A 448 -4.49 20.24 -6.37
CA ALA A 448 -5.61 19.31 -6.30
C ALA A 448 -5.38 18.21 -5.25
N LEU A 449 -4.13 17.73 -5.10
CA LEU A 449 -3.75 16.77 -4.05
C LEU A 449 -3.93 17.38 -2.65
N ALA A 450 -3.38 18.58 -2.43
CA ALA A 450 -3.49 19.26 -1.13
C ALA A 450 -4.95 19.52 -0.72
N ALA A 451 -5.82 19.84 -1.68
CA ALA A 451 -7.24 20.07 -1.43
C ALA A 451 -8.00 18.81 -0.95
N CYS A 452 -7.52 17.61 -1.27
CA CYS A 452 -8.16 16.35 -0.87
C CYS A 452 -7.30 15.49 0.08
N ALA A 453 -6.09 15.92 0.42
CA ALA A 453 -5.13 15.16 1.22
C ALA A 453 -5.71 14.53 2.50
N PRO A 454 -6.53 15.23 3.32
CA PRO A 454 -7.06 14.64 4.56
C PRO A 454 -8.00 13.46 4.29
N ALA A 455 -8.67 13.44 3.13
CA ALA A 455 -9.55 12.35 2.71
C ALA A 455 -8.80 11.16 2.11
N LEU A 456 -7.49 11.28 1.87
CA LEU A 456 -6.65 10.23 1.28
C LEU A 456 -5.92 9.38 2.33
N LEU A 457 -6.20 9.56 3.63
CA LEU A 457 -5.47 8.88 4.69
C LEU A 457 -5.52 7.34 4.55
N THR A 458 -6.70 6.77 4.38
CA THR A 458 -6.88 5.31 4.16
C THR A 458 -6.20 4.85 2.86
N ALA A 459 -6.43 5.56 1.75
CA ALA A 459 -5.81 5.23 0.46
C ALA A 459 -4.27 5.29 0.51
N CYS A 460 -3.71 6.24 1.27
CA CYS A 460 -2.27 6.32 1.52
C CYS A 460 -1.76 5.12 2.31
N GLY A 461 -2.46 4.75 3.39
CA GLY A 461 -2.11 3.59 4.22
C GLY A 461 -2.11 2.28 3.45
N LEU A 462 -3.07 2.12 2.54
CA LEU A 462 -3.19 0.99 1.62
C LEU A 462 -2.07 1.00 0.57
N ALA A 463 -1.70 2.15 0.02
CA ALA A 463 -0.59 2.26 -0.93
C ALA A 463 0.78 2.00 -0.27
N LEU A 464 0.95 2.45 0.98
CA LEU A 464 2.15 2.21 1.79
C LEU A 464 2.38 0.73 2.10
N ARG A 465 1.34 -0.11 2.04
CA ARG A 465 1.43 -1.56 2.21
C ARG A 465 2.41 -2.22 1.22
N ALA A 466 2.73 -1.56 0.10
CA ALA A 466 3.75 -2.01 -0.84
C ALA A 466 5.17 -2.07 -0.23
N PHE A 467 5.40 -1.35 0.87
CA PHE A 467 6.71 -1.18 1.50
C PHE A 467 6.83 -1.83 2.88
N ASP A 468 5.73 -2.39 3.39
CA ASP A 468 5.76 -3.25 4.56
C ASP A 468 6.43 -4.57 4.15
N ARG A 469 7.50 -4.96 4.84
CA ARG A 469 8.20 -6.24 4.66
C ARG A 469 8.16 -7.04 5.92
#